data_AF-A0A956MK78-F1
#
_entry.id   AF-A0A956MK78-F1
#
_cell.length_a   1.000
_cell.length_b   1.000
_cell.length_c   1.000
_cell.angle_alpha   90.00
_cell.angle_beta   90.00
_cell.angle_gamma   90.00
#
_symmetry.space_group_name_H-M   'P 1'
#
loop_
_entity.id
_entity.type
_entity.pdbx_description
1 polymer ?
#
loop_
_entity_poly.entity_id
_entity_poly.type
_entity_poly.pdbx_seq_one_letter_code
_entity_poly.pdbx_strand_id
1 'polypeptide(L)'
;MSRAFVNEDAAGGPPPRYDLPERDAPWYDEAAAWALLEGANRGDSTSAEHATGYRWAEPALIPHVQAILADAERDGEDRVAQLARRFLRQARGPSS
;
A
#
# COMPACT_ATOMS: atom_id res chain seq x y z
N MET A 1 23.14 -9.92 -11.18
CA MET A 1 23.05 -9.18 -12.46
C MET A 1 22.26 -7.91 -12.22
N SER A 2 22.92 -6.76 -12.37
CA SER A 2 22.31 -5.44 -12.21
C SER A 2 21.51 -5.07 -13.46
N ARG A 3 20.28 -4.57 -13.28
CA ARG A 3 19.56 -3.84 -14.35
C ARG A 3 19.41 -2.39 -13.91
N ALA A 4 20.33 -1.58 -14.39
CA ALA A 4 20.10 -0.15 -14.59
C ALA A 4 19.43 0.07 -15.97
N PHE A 5 19.19 1.35 -16.32
CA PHE A 5 18.49 1.95 -17.48
C PHE A 5 17.00 2.23 -17.18
N VAL A 6 16.45 3.45 -17.29
CA VAL A 6 16.88 4.73 -17.90
C VAL A 6 16.12 5.91 -17.22
N ASN A 7 16.68 7.12 -17.32
CA ASN A 7 16.21 8.41 -16.81
C ASN A 7 15.36 9.14 -17.88
N GLU A 8 14.24 9.78 -17.55
CA GLU A 8 13.75 10.95 -18.31
C GLU A 8 12.78 11.83 -17.51
N ASP A 9 12.85 13.12 -17.81
CA ASP A 9 12.43 14.30 -17.04
C ASP A 9 10.92 14.58 -16.98
N ALA A 10 10.54 15.30 -15.92
CA ALA A 10 9.47 16.30 -15.79
C ALA A 10 7.97 15.98 -16.05
N ALA A 11 7.20 16.17 -14.97
CA ALA A 11 5.86 16.78 -14.90
C ALA A 11 4.67 16.11 -15.66
N GLY A 12 3.78 15.47 -14.87
CA GLY A 12 2.38 15.27 -15.28
C GLY A 12 2.03 13.93 -15.93
N GLY A 13 2.60 12.82 -15.47
CA GLY A 13 2.13 11.48 -15.87
C GLY A 13 0.71 11.19 -15.35
N PRO A 14 -0.09 10.36 -16.04
CA PRO A 14 -1.36 9.86 -15.50
C PRO A 14 -1.12 9.22 -14.11
N PRO A 15 -2.09 9.32 -13.18
CA PRO A 15 -1.90 8.84 -11.82
C PRO A 15 -1.43 7.39 -11.81
N PRO A 16 -0.61 6.97 -10.82
CA PRO A 16 -0.11 5.61 -10.73
C PRO A 16 -1.29 4.64 -10.81
N ARG A 17 -1.26 3.77 -11.82
CA ARG A 17 -2.23 2.68 -11.96
C ARG A 17 -1.84 1.62 -10.95
N TYR A 18 -2.62 1.49 -9.89
CA TYR A 18 -2.53 0.33 -9.03
C TYR A 18 -3.10 -0.85 -9.82
N ASP A 19 -2.31 -1.91 -9.97
CA ASP A 19 -2.75 -3.13 -10.66
C ASP A 19 -3.67 -3.92 -9.73
N LEU A 20 -4.92 -3.46 -9.65
CA LEU A 20 -5.96 -4.09 -8.87
C LEU A 20 -6.66 -5.17 -9.70
N PRO A 21 -6.95 -6.33 -9.10
CA PRO A 21 -7.80 -7.33 -9.73
C PRO A 21 -9.25 -6.83 -9.83
N GLU A 22 -10.13 -7.65 -10.41
CA GLU A 22 -11.56 -7.38 -10.38
C GLU A 22 -12.06 -7.25 -8.93
N ARG A 23 -13.02 -6.35 -8.70
CA ARG A 23 -13.42 -5.94 -7.35
C ARG A 23 -14.05 -7.06 -6.52
N ASP A 24 -14.64 -8.03 -7.18
CA ASP A 24 -15.24 -9.23 -6.59
C ASP A 24 -14.26 -10.39 -6.45
N ALA A 25 -13.00 -10.21 -6.88
CA ALA A 25 -11.97 -11.23 -6.69
C ALA A 25 -11.66 -11.42 -5.19
N PRO A 26 -11.49 -12.67 -4.72
CA PRO A 26 -11.25 -12.94 -3.31
C PRO A 26 -9.90 -12.41 -2.79
N TRP A 27 -8.98 -12.06 -3.69
CA TRP A 27 -7.68 -11.45 -3.37
C TRP A 27 -7.65 -9.93 -3.59
N TYR A 28 -8.81 -9.29 -3.85
CA TYR A 28 -8.89 -7.83 -4.04
C TYR A 28 -8.43 -7.07 -2.79
N ASP A 29 -8.86 -7.49 -1.60
CA ASP A 29 -8.52 -6.82 -0.34
C ASP A 29 -7.02 -6.86 -0.05
N GLU A 30 -6.36 -7.96 -0.40
CA GLU A 30 -4.90 -8.07 -0.30
C GLU A 30 -4.20 -7.11 -1.25
N ALA A 31 -4.61 -7.07 -2.52
CA ALA A 31 -4.06 -6.16 -3.52
C ALA A 31 -4.31 -4.68 -3.13
N ALA A 32 -5.49 -4.39 -2.57
CA ALA A 32 -5.83 -3.05 -2.10
C ALA A 32 -4.98 -2.63 -0.88
N ALA A 33 -4.70 -3.54 0.04
CA ALA A 33 -3.80 -3.29 1.16
C ALA A 33 -2.40 -2.92 0.65
N TRP A 34 -1.86 -3.66 -0.32
CA TRP A 34 -0.60 -3.33 -0.99
C TRP A 34 -0.64 -1.94 -1.64
N ALA A 35 -1.68 -1.66 -2.44
CA ALA A 35 -1.85 -0.38 -3.12
C ALA A 35 -1.87 0.82 -2.16
N LEU A 36 -2.57 0.71 -1.02
CA LEU A 36 -2.59 1.75 0.00
C LEU A 36 -1.20 2.01 0.60
N LEU A 37 -0.46 0.95 0.95
CA LEU A 37 0.90 1.07 1.47
C LEU A 37 1.84 1.70 0.43
N GLU A 38 1.70 1.31 -0.83
CA GLU A 38 2.48 1.82 -1.95
C GLU A 38 2.20 3.32 -2.20
N GLY A 39 0.93 3.72 -2.19
CA GLY A 39 0.52 5.12 -2.30
C GLY A 39 1.07 5.96 -1.15
N ALA A 40 0.98 5.45 0.09
CA ALA A 40 1.58 6.12 1.25
C ALA A 40 3.11 6.21 1.18
N ASN A 41 3.78 5.21 0.59
CA ASN A 41 5.22 5.27 0.36
C ASN A 41 5.60 6.44 -0.56
N ARG A 42 4.78 6.70 -1.57
CA ARG A 42 4.96 7.78 -2.56
C ARG A 42 4.45 9.15 -2.08
N GLY A 43 3.79 9.22 -0.93
CA GLY A 43 3.14 10.44 -0.45
C GLY A 43 1.82 10.75 -1.17
N ASP A 44 1.25 9.78 -1.88
CA ASP A 44 -0.01 9.88 -2.63
C ASP A 44 -1.03 8.85 -2.13
N SER A 45 -1.35 8.93 -0.84
CA SER A 45 -2.35 8.07 -0.22
C SER A 45 -3.74 8.29 -0.82
N THR A 46 -4.06 9.53 -1.22
CA THR A 46 -5.37 9.89 -1.79
C THR A 46 -5.64 9.12 -3.08
N SER A 47 -4.70 9.06 -4.02
CA SER A 47 -4.91 8.29 -5.26
C SER A 47 -5.08 6.79 -4.99
N ALA A 48 -4.38 6.23 -4.01
CA ALA A 48 -4.54 4.82 -3.62
C ALA A 48 -5.93 4.54 -3.02
N GLU A 49 -6.43 5.45 -2.19
CA GLU A 49 -7.79 5.32 -1.64
C GLU A 49 -8.84 5.37 -2.75
N HIS A 50 -8.69 6.29 -3.70
CA HIS A 50 -9.58 6.38 -4.86
C HIS A 50 -9.55 5.14 -5.74
N ALA A 51 -8.37 4.57 -5.99
CA ALA A 51 -8.23 3.39 -6.84
C ALA A 51 -8.80 2.13 -6.20
N THR A 52 -8.56 1.94 -4.90
CA THR A 52 -9.01 0.75 -4.16
C THR A 52 -10.46 0.85 -3.69
N GLY A 53 -10.98 2.06 -3.51
CA GLY A 53 -12.26 2.32 -2.87
C GLY A 53 -12.23 2.16 -1.35
N TYR A 54 -11.06 1.86 -0.76
CA TYR A 54 -10.84 1.77 0.68
C TYR A 54 -10.12 3.00 1.19
N ARG A 55 -10.35 3.36 2.45
CA ARG A 55 -9.61 4.44 3.09
C ARG A 55 -8.34 3.93 3.75
N TRP A 56 -7.38 4.83 3.99
CA TRP A 56 -6.27 4.52 4.86
C TRP A 56 -6.78 4.09 6.24
N ALA A 57 -6.15 3.06 6.80
CA ALA A 57 -6.53 2.44 8.06
C ALA A 57 -7.91 1.74 8.06
N GLU A 58 -8.42 1.35 6.88
CA GLU A 58 -9.67 0.58 6.74
C GLU A 58 -9.65 -0.72 7.58
N PRO A 59 -10.65 -0.93 8.47
CA PRO A 59 -10.73 -2.13 9.29
C PRO A 59 -10.74 -3.45 8.53
N ALA A 60 -11.40 -3.51 7.37
CA ALA A 60 -11.44 -4.71 6.54
C ALA A 60 -10.04 -5.18 6.09
N LEU A 61 -9.09 -4.25 5.96
CA LEU A 61 -7.74 -4.53 5.47
C LEU A 61 -6.73 -4.88 6.57
N ILE A 62 -7.11 -4.74 7.85
CA ILE A 62 -6.24 -5.07 8.99
C ILE A 62 -5.59 -6.46 8.87
N PRO A 63 -6.33 -7.57 8.64
CA PRO A 63 -5.72 -8.90 8.55
C PRO A 63 -4.70 -8.99 7.40
N HIS A 64 -4.99 -8.35 6.26
CA HIS A 64 -4.07 -8.33 5.12
C HIS A 64 -2.80 -7.52 5.42
N VAL A 65 -2.94 -6.33 6.02
CA VAL A 65 -1.79 -5.50 6.40
C VAL A 65 -0.94 -6.16 7.49
N GLN A 66 -1.53 -6.97 8.38
CA GLN A 66 -0.77 -7.78 9.34
C GLN A 66 0.09 -8.85 8.65
N ALA A 67 -0.47 -9.54 7.65
CA ALA A 67 0.29 -10.51 6.86
C ALA A 67 1.46 -9.84 6.11
N ILE A 68 1.17 -8.72 5.44
CA ILE A 68 2.19 -7.91 4.74
C ILE A 68 3.30 -7.46 5.71
N LEU A 69 2.93 -7.03 6.92
CA LEU A 69 3.92 -6.65 7.94
C LEU A 69 4.83 -7.83 8.31
N ALA A 70 4.26 -9.01 8.57
CA ALA A 70 5.02 -10.19 8.94
C ALA A 70 5.99 -10.61 7.82
N ASP A 71 5.53 -10.58 6.57
CA ASP A 71 6.37 -10.87 5.41
C ASP A 71 7.46 -9.82 5.22
N ALA A 72 7.12 -8.52 5.33
CA ALA A 72 8.09 -7.44 5.22
C ALA A 72 9.17 -7.50 6.31
N GLU A 73 8.81 -7.86 7.55
CA GLU A 73 9.77 -8.06 8.64
C GLU A 73 10.69 -9.27 8.40
N ARG A 74 10.15 -10.36 7.86
CA ARG A 74 10.93 -11.55 7.51
C ARG A 74 11.91 -11.26 6.37
N ASP A 75 11.47 -10.50 5.37
CA ASP A 75 12.21 -10.29 4.13
C ASP A 75 13.12 -9.04 4.18
N GLY A 76 13.07 -8.27 5.28
CA GLY A 76 13.90 -7.09 5.50
C GLY A 76 13.42 -5.82 4.77
N GLU A 77 12.15 -5.78 4.40
CA GLU A 77 11.51 -4.66 3.70
C GLU A 77 11.08 -3.56 4.70
N ASP A 78 12.08 -2.90 5.30
CA ASP A 78 11.92 -1.94 6.41
C ASP A 78 10.88 -0.85 6.13
N ARG A 79 10.85 -0.34 4.89
CA ARG A 79 9.93 0.73 4.51
C ARG A 79 8.48 0.26 4.48
N VAL A 80 8.23 -0.93 3.95
CA VAL A 80 6.89 -1.55 3.93
C VAL A 80 6.45 -1.85 5.36
N ALA A 81 7.33 -2.45 6.17
CA ALA A 81 7.05 -2.74 7.58
C ALA A 81 6.70 -1.47 8.37
N GLN A 82 7.43 -0.37 8.16
CA GLN A 82 7.12 0.92 8.81
C GLN A 82 5.74 1.45 8.41
N LEU A 83 5.37 1.38 7.13
CA LEU A 83 4.08 1.86 6.63
C LEU A 83 2.94 0.98 7.13
N ALA A 84 3.11 -0.35 7.14
CA ALA A 84 2.14 -1.29 7.66
C ALA A 84 1.90 -1.08 9.18
N ARG A 85 2.96 -0.89 9.98
CA ARG A 85 2.83 -0.52 11.40
C ARG A 85 2.07 0.80 11.56
N ARG A 86 2.34 1.81 10.72
CA ARG A 86 1.62 3.10 10.74
C ARG A 86 0.14 2.94 10.39
N PHE A 87 -0.19 2.10 9.41
CA PHE A 87 -1.57 1.77 9.05
C PHE A 87 -2.29 1.14 10.25
N LEU A 88 -1.72 0.08 10.81
CA LEU A 88 -2.30 -0.66 11.94
C LEU A 88 -2.44 0.18 13.20
N ARG A 89 -1.53 1.12 13.45
CA ARG A 89 -1.64 2.05 14.58
C ARG A 89 -2.84 2.98 14.41
N GLN A 90 -3.05 3.53 13.21
CA GLN A 90 -4.20 4.41 12.95
C GLN A 90 -5.52 3.64 12.95
N ALA A 91 -5.52 2.40 12.47
CA ALA A 91 -6.71 1.54 12.44
C ALA A 91 -7.22 1.18 13.86
N ARG A 92 -6.33 1.15 14.86
CA ARG A 92 -6.70 0.92 16.27
C ARG A 92 -7.21 2.18 16.98
N GLY A 93 -7.19 3.34 16.32
CA GLY A 93 -7.50 4.63 16.93
C GLY A 93 -6.37 5.13 17.85
N PRO A 94 -6.44 6.40 18.30
CA PRO A 94 -5.52 6.88 19.34
C PRO A 94 -5.77 6.10 20.62
N SER A 95 -4.75 5.37 21.11
CA SER A 95 -4.69 4.98 22.51
C SER A 95 -4.79 6.27 23.31
N SER A 96 -5.93 6.49 23.97
CA SER A 96 -6.12 7.61 24.89
C SER A 96 -5.18 7.52 26.09
#